data_AF-A0A9X8H6R9-F1
#
_entry.id   AF-A0A9X8H6R9-F1
#
_cell.length_a   1.000
_cell.length_b   1.000
_cell.length_c   1.000
_cell.angle_alpha   90.00
_cell.angle_beta   90.00
_cell.angle_gamma   90.00
#
_symmetry.space_group_name_H-M   'P 1'
#
loop_
_entity.id
_entity.type
_entity.pdbx_description
1 polymer ?
#
loop_
_entity_poly.entity_id
_entity_poly.type
_entity_poly.pdbx_seq_one_letter_code
_entity_poly.pdbx_strand_id
1 'polypeptide(L)'
;MAQVHAMARMLVHVPQGDVEDASELVRLACVERDIAMDEAASSIVSSRRANDECERLRQVVNRLKLKKPVATPSHKATGHHTNLLLNLDFILSVFRNKLGLDIHVLDLKRHVLDQASSVSAHHMAEWEAKVTALTRRNAELEETIQSMQLAQVQHQTTMNALTTDRDALVAQLNTTAAAVADLKMENHRIQAQAIQRELAVDETMQTDELEDTASVEWLQDMLEHERATTIHCRNELHKAQTAAETADNEHVNAIKVL
;
A
#
# COMPACT_ATOMS: atom_id res chain seq x y z
N MET A 1 30.83 10.94 13.96
CA MET A 1 31.18 10.21 12.71
C MET A 1 30.27 9.00 12.44
N ALA A 2 29.91 8.18 13.43
CA ALA A 2 29.03 7.02 13.23
C ALA A 2 27.58 7.37 12.82
N GLN A 3 27.04 8.48 13.30
CA GLN A 3 25.66 8.91 13.04
C GLN A 3 25.44 9.40 11.60
N VAL A 4 26.46 10.07 11.02
CA VAL A 4 26.44 10.52 9.62
C VAL A 4 26.56 9.35 8.64
N HIS A 5 27.28 8.28 9.03
CA HIS A 5 27.36 7.05 8.24
C HIS A 5 26.05 6.24 8.25
N ALA A 6 25.25 6.33 9.31
CA ALA A 6 23.94 5.67 9.36
C ALA A 6 22.93 6.34 8.41
N MET A 7 22.90 7.68 8.36
CA MET A 7 22.04 8.41 7.42
C MET A 7 22.45 8.19 5.95
N ALA A 8 23.75 8.12 5.67
CA ALA A 8 24.25 7.84 4.31
C ALA A 8 23.92 6.40 3.84
N ARG A 9 23.77 5.43 4.75
CA ARG A 9 23.39 4.05 4.39
C ARG A 9 21.91 3.92 4.03
N MET A 10 21.02 4.72 4.61
CA MET A 10 19.60 4.74 4.24
C MET A 10 19.37 5.28 2.81
N LEU A 11 20.26 6.13 2.31
CA LEU A 11 20.22 6.63 0.93
C LEU A 11 20.64 5.60 -0.13
N VAL A 12 21.27 4.48 0.28
CA VAL A 12 21.83 3.49 -0.66
C VAL A 12 21.02 2.18 -0.69
N HIS A 13 20.18 1.93 0.31
CA HIS A 13 19.26 0.78 0.32
C HIS A 13 17.81 1.27 0.30
N VAL A 14 17.28 1.46 -0.89
CA VAL A 14 15.83 1.63 -1.10
C VAL A 14 15.16 0.29 -0.75
N PRO A 15 14.32 0.22 0.30
CA PRO A 15 13.53 -0.97 0.56
C PRO A 15 12.61 -1.20 -0.64
N GLN A 16 12.51 -2.43 -1.14
CA GLN A 16 11.59 -2.81 -2.21
C GLN A 16 10.12 -2.86 -1.69
N GLY A 17 9.65 -1.75 -1.13
CA GLY A 17 8.26 -1.48 -0.77
C GLY A 17 7.68 -0.38 -1.67
N ASP A 18 6.36 -0.33 -1.76
CA ASP A 18 5.60 0.47 -2.73
C ASP A 18 6.11 1.90 -2.92
N VAL A 19 6.18 2.34 -4.18
CA VAL A 19 6.77 3.59 -4.65
C VAL A 19 6.18 4.84 -3.97
N GLU A 20 4.98 4.75 -3.39
CA GLU A 20 4.32 5.80 -2.63
C GLU A 20 5.03 6.12 -1.29
N ASP A 21 5.60 5.12 -0.60
CA ASP A 21 6.30 5.32 0.68
C ASP A 21 7.66 6.02 0.49
N ALA A 22 8.35 5.74 -0.61
CA ALA A 22 9.62 6.38 -0.94
C ALA A 22 9.45 7.87 -1.30
N SER A 23 8.34 8.21 -1.97
CA SER A 23 8.00 9.61 -2.32
C SER A 23 7.70 10.42 -1.05
N GLU A 24 7.01 9.83 -0.08
CA GLU A 24 6.67 10.52 1.17
C GLU A 24 7.91 10.74 2.06
N LEU A 25 8.84 9.77 2.09
CA LEU A 25 10.13 9.93 2.78
C LEU A 25 10.98 11.05 2.17
N VAL A 26 11.01 11.17 0.84
CA VAL A 26 11.70 12.29 0.16
C VAL A 26 11.03 13.63 0.47
N ARG A 27 9.70 13.66 0.51
CA ARG A 27 8.94 14.87 0.88
C ARG A 27 9.27 15.33 2.30
N LEU A 28 9.27 14.41 3.28
CA LEU A 28 9.61 14.70 4.67
C LEU A 28 11.06 15.18 4.82
N ALA A 29 12.01 14.53 4.15
CA ALA A 29 13.42 14.94 4.18
C ALA A 29 13.64 16.34 3.59
N CYS A 30 12.89 16.72 2.55
CA CYS A 30 12.91 18.08 2.01
C CYS A 30 12.38 19.11 3.01
N VAL A 31 11.29 18.80 3.71
CA VAL A 31 10.71 19.70 4.72
C VAL A 31 11.65 19.90 5.90
N GLU A 32 12.26 18.83 6.42
CA GLU A 32 13.24 18.93 7.52
C GLU A 32 14.47 19.79 7.14
N ARG A 33 14.96 19.64 5.91
CA ARG A 33 16.07 20.46 5.40
C ARG A 33 15.68 21.94 5.34
N ASP A 34 14.47 22.24 4.87
CA ASP A 34 14.02 23.63 4.70
C ASP A 34 13.84 24.31 6.07
N ILE A 35 13.30 23.59 7.07
CA ILE A 35 13.24 24.07 8.47
C ILE A 35 14.65 24.35 9.02
N ALA A 36 15.60 23.43 8.82
CA ALA A 36 16.98 23.61 9.29
C ALA A 36 17.67 24.81 8.62
N MET A 37 17.38 25.07 7.34
CA MET A 37 17.90 26.25 6.63
C MET A 37 17.30 27.54 7.18
N ASP A 38 16.01 27.59 7.48
CA ASP A 38 15.35 28.78 8.04
C ASP A 38 15.84 29.10 9.46
N GLU A 39 16.09 28.08 10.28
CA GLU A 39 16.70 28.23 11.60
C GLU A 39 18.15 28.76 11.50
N ALA A 40 18.94 28.23 10.57
CA ALA A 40 20.31 28.69 10.32
C ALA A 40 20.33 30.15 9.84
N ALA A 41 19.44 30.52 8.92
CA ALA A 41 19.27 31.89 8.46
C ALA A 41 18.89 32.85 9.60
N SER A 42 17.93 32.45 10.44
CA SER A 42 17.51 33.24 11.62
C SER A 42 18.64 33.40 12.64
N SER A 43 19.45 32.37 12.85
CA SER A 43 20.63 32.41 13.72
C SER A 43 21.70 33.39 13.19
N ILE A 44 21.96 33.36 11.88
CA ILE A 44 22.92 34.28 11.23
C ILE A 44 22.47 35.74 11.38
N VAL A 45 21.19 36.03 11.14
CA VAL A 45 20.64 37.39 11.27
C VAL A 45 20.73 37.89 12.72
N SER A 46 20.41 37.03 13.69
CA SER A 46 20.50 37.36 15.11
C SER A 46 21.94 37.63 15.54
N SER A 47 22.89 36.81 15.07
CA SER A 47 24.32 36.98 15.35
C SER A 47 24.88 38.27 14.74
N ARG A 48 24.46 38.63 13.51
CA ARG A 48 24.83 39.92 12.89
C ARG A 48 24.31 41.11 13.69
N ARG A 49 23.04 41.10 14.11
CA ARG A 49 22.48 42.18 14.95
C ARG A 49 23.25 42.34 16.27
N ALA A 50 23.60 41.23 16.92
CA ALA A 50 24.39 41.26 18.15
C ALA A 50 25.80 41.84 17.91
N ASN A 51 26.42 41.50 16.78
CA ASN A 51 27.73 42.01 16.42
C ASN A 51 27.71 43.52 16.06
N ASP A 52 26.67 43.97 15.34
CA ASP A 52 26.47 45.38 15.01
C ASP A 52 26.25 46.22 16.27
N GLU A 53 25.48 45.70 17.24
CA GLU A 53 25.26 46.36 18.54
C GLU A 53 26.55 46.41 19.38
N CYS A 54 27.35 45.35 19.39
CA CYS A 54 28.67 45.34 20.01
C CYS A 54 29.61 46.40 19.41
N GLU A 55 29.62 46.54 18.09
CA GLU A 55 30.45 47.53 17.40
C GLU A 55 29.95 48.96 17.67
N ARG A 56 28.62 49.17 17.69
CA ARG A 56 28.01 50.44 18.08
C ARG A 56 28.43 50.85 19.50
N LEU A 57 28.37 49.93 20.46
CA LEU A 57 28.82 50.17 21.83
C LEU A 57 30.32 50.47 21.91
N ARG A 58 31.15 49.75 21.14
CA ARG A 58 32.61 50.01 21.05
C ARG A 58 32.91 51.41 20.53
N GLN A 59 32.16 51.89 19.53
CA GLN A 59 32.30 53.26 19.02
C GLN A 59 31.89 54.32 20.05
N VAL A 60 30.84 54.08 20.82
CA VAL A 60 30.42 54.96 21.93
C VAL A 60 31.53 55.04 22.98
N VAL A 61 32.08 53.90 23.40
CA VAL A 61 33.21 53.84 24.35
C VAL A 61 34.43 54.61 23.84
N ASN A 62 34.78 54.46 22.56
CA ASN A 62 35.90 55.17 21.94
C ASN A 62 35.67 56.69 21.89
N ARG A 63 34.44 57.14 21.59
CA ARG A 63 34.07 58.57 21.59
C ARG A 63 34.17 59.20 22.98
N LEU A 64 33.90 58.43 24.04
CA LEU A 64 34.00 58.89 25.43
C LEU A 64 35.45 59.14 25.88
N LYS A 65 36.46 58.84 25.04
CA LYS A 65 37.90 58.97 25.34
C LYS A 65 38.26 58.42 26.73
N LEU A 66 37.62 57.33 27.13
CA LEU A 66 38.01 56.61 28.34
C LEU A 66 39.43 56.08 28.07
N LYS A 67 40.43 56.65 28.77
CA LYS A 67 41.80 56.16 28.69
C LYS A 67 41.77 54.65 28.97
N LYS A 68 42.51 53.86 28.17
CA LYS A 68 42.69 52.42 28.38
C LYS A 68 42.89 52.16 29.88
N PRO A 69 42.21 51.16 30.48
CA PRO A 69 42.55 50.76 31.83
C PRO A 69 43.99 50.23 31.77
N VAL A 70 44.92 51.01 32.32
CA VAL A 70 46.29 50.55 32.58
C VAL A 70 46.18 49.65 33.80
N ALA A 71 45.99 48.35 33.54
CA ALA A 71 46.37 47.28 34.45
C ALA A 71 46.38 45.98 33.64
N THR A 72 47.55 45.55 33.22
CA THR A 72 47.79 44.15 32.86
C THR A 72 47.62 43.30 34.12
N PRO A 73 46.80 42.24 34.11
CA PRO A 73 46.57 41.43 35.30
C PRO A 73 47.80 40.55 35.57
N SER A 74 48.48 40.82 36.69
CA SER A 74 49.47 39.90 37.25
C SER A 74 48.74 38.73 37.92
N HIS A 75 48.93 37.52 37.41
CA HIS A 75 48.44 36.28 38.01
C HIS A 75 49.20 35.99 39.30
N LYS A 76 48.75 36.54 40.43
CA LYS A 76 49.04 36.06 41.80
C LYS A 76 48.28 36.90 42.83
N ALA A 77 47.02 36.56 43.06
CA ALA A 77 46.34 36.85 44.33
C ALA A 77 45.03 36.07 44.37
N THR A 78 45.09 34.90 45.01
CA THR A 78 43.95 34.31 45.69
C THR A 78 43.51 35.26 46.80
N GLY A 79 42.33 35.84 46.68
CA GLY A 79 41.72 36.66 47.72
C GLY A 79 41.27 38.03 47.20
N HIS A 80 39.96 38.23 47.29
CA HIS A 80 39.22 39.50 47.15
C HIS A 80 38.68 39.85 45.75
N HIS A 81 37.41 39.50 45.56
CA HIS A 81 36.46 40.10 44.60
C HIS A 81 36.22 41.62 44.80
N THR A 82 37.15 42.38 45.39
CA THR A 82 36.97 43.82 45.65
C THR A 82 37.69 44.72 44.67
N ASN A 83 38.63 44.21 43.84
CA ASN A 83 39.46 45.06 42.97
C ASN A 83 38.90 45.34 41.56
N LEU A 84 37.71 44.84 41.23
CA LEU A 84 36.96 45.18 40.00
C LEU A 84 35.77 46.11 40.24
N LEU A 85 35.55 46.53 41.49
CA LEU A 85 34.68 47.66 41.80
C LEU A 85 35.53 48.92 41.70
N LEU A 86 35.68 49.46 40.48
CA LEU A 86 35.85 50.91 40.37
C LEU A 86 34.76 51.51 41.26
N ASN A 87 35.17 52.23 42.31
CA ASN A 87 34.23 52.71 43.32
C ASN A 87 33.09 53.43 42.59
N LEU A 88 31.86 52.92 42.69
CA LEU A 88 30.72 53.42 41.92
C LEU A 88 30.57 54.94 42.16
N ASP A 89 30.95 55.41 43.35
CA ASP A 89 31.02 56.81 43.72
C ASP A 89 32.00 57.62 42.84
N PHE A 90 33.17 57.06 42.53
CA PHE A 90 34.15 57.69 41.63
C PHE A 90 33.63 57.75 40.19
N ILE A 91 33.08 56.66 39.67
CA ILE A 91 32.53 56.61 38.31
C ILE A 91 31.38 57.62 38.17
N LEU A 92 30.42 57.58 39.09
CA LEU A 92 29.26 58.45 39.09
C LEU A 92 29.65 59.92 39.31
N SER A 93 30.67 60.21 40.12
CA SER A 93 31.21 61.56 40.26
C SER A 93 31.81 62.11 38.96
N VAL A 94 32.57 61.29 38.22
CA VAL A 94 33.11 61.66 36.90
C VAL A 94 31.97 61.93 35.90
N PHE A 95 30.94 61.10 35.86
CA PHE A 95 29.79 61.29 34.96
C PHE A 95 28.96 62.52 35.34
N ARG A 96 28.65 62.70 36.63
CA ARG A 96 27.96 63.89 37.14
C ARG A 96 28.67 65.17 36.70
N ASN A 97 29.97 65.25 36.93
CA ASN A 97 30.77 66.43 36.59
C ASN A 97 30.85 66.67 35.08
N LYS A 98 30.95 65.60 34.26
CA LYS A 98 30.99 65.72 32.80
C LYS A 98 29.65 66.12 32.18
N LEU A 99 28.54 65.71 32.79
CA LEU A 99 27.19 65.99 32.32
C LEU A 99 26.60 67.29 32.91
N GLY A 100 27.32 67.95 33.82
CA GLY A 100 26.85 69.18 34.48
C GLY A 100 25.65 68.96 35.39
N LEU A 101 25.50 67.78 35.97
CA LEU A 101 24.36 67.43 36.82
C LEU A 101 24.53 68.01 38.22
N ASP A 102 23.57 68.82 38.68
CA ASP A 102 23.50 69.34 40.04
C ASP A 102 22.78 68.36 40.99
N ILE A 103 23.34 67.16 41.12
CA ILE A 103 22.78 66.06 41.93
C ILE A 103 23.88 65.45 42.78
N HIS A 104 23.60 65.12 44.04
CA HIS A 104 24.60 64.49 44.90
C HIS A 104 24.93 63.06 44.42
N VAL A 105 26.21 62.65 44.54
CA VAL A 105 26.67 61.33 44.06
C VAL A 105 25.95 60.19 44.77
N LEU A 106 25.61 60.35 46.06
CA LEU A 106 24.81 59.36 46.81
C LEU A 106 23.41 59.16 46.21
N ASP A 107 22.73 60.22 45.78
CA ASP A 107 21.40 60.12 45.20
C ASP A 107 21.45 59.49 43.81
N LEU A 108 22.47 59.83 43.02
CA LEU A 108 22.73 59.19 41.73
C LEU A 108 23.05 57.70 41.90
N LYS A 109 23.81 57.34 42.95
CA LYS A 109 24.11 55.95 43.30
C LYS A 109 22.86 55.18 43.68
N ARG A 110 21.99 55.76 44.52
CA ARG A 110 20.70 55.18 44.90
C ARG A 110 19.85 54.93 43.67
N HIS A 111 19.74 55.91 42.77
CA HIS A 111 18.96 55.78 41.56
C HIS A 111 19.46 54.68 40.61
N VAL A 112 20.79 54.59 40.42
CA VAL A 112 21.40 53.54 39.58
C VAL A 112 21.20 52.15 40.18
N LEU A 113 21.33 52.02 41.50
CA LEU A 113 21.08 50.74 42.19
C LEU A 113 19.61 50.35 42.13
N ASP A 114 18.68 51.29 42.37
CA ASP A 114 17.24 51.04 42.28
C ASP A 114 16.83 50.66 40.86
N GLN A 115 17.37 51.32 39.83
CA GLN A 115 17.13 50.94 38.44
C GLN A 115 17.73 49.57 38.11
N ALA A 116 18.94 49.27 38.55
CA ALA A 116 19.57 47.97 38.31
C ALA A 116 18.79 46.83 38.99
N SER A 117 18.32 47.05 40.22
CA SER A 117 17.45 46.11 40.94
C SER A 117 16.11 45.93 40.24
N SER A 118 15.49 47.02 39.77
CA SER A 118 14.24 46.96 39.01
C SER A 118 14.39 46.18 37.71
N VAL A 119 15.42 46.48 36.90
CA VAL A 119 15.69 45.79 35.63
C VAL A 119 15.98 44.30 35.86
N SER A 120 16.74 43.97 36.91
CA SER A 120 17.00 42.58 37.31
C SER A 120 15.70 41.85 37.67
N ALA A 121 14.82 42.47 38.46
CA ALA A 121 13.54 41.89 38.85
C ALA A 121 12.61 41.65 37.65
N HIS A 122 12.57 42.60 36.69
CA HIS A 122 11.78 42.44 35.46
C HIS A 122 12.30 41.29 34.60
N HIS A 123 13.62 41.21 34.37
CA HIS A 123 14.21 40.11 33.61
C HIS A 123 14.00 38.75 34.27
N MET A 124 14.07 38.67 35.60
CA MET A 124 13.78 37.44 36.34
C MET A 124 12.32 37.02 36.17
N ALA A 125 11.37 37.94 36.32
CA ALA A 125 9.94 37.65 36.12
C ALA A 125 9.63 37.20 34.68
N GLU A 126 10.23 37.85 33.67
CA GLU A 126 10.10 37.43 32.28
C GLU A 126 10.68 36.03 32.03
N TRP A 127 11.82 35.73 32.67
CA TRP A 127 12.46 34.42 32.54
C TRP A 127 11.62 33.32 33.20
N GLU A 128 11.11 33.55 34.41
CA GLU A 128 10.21 32.63 35.11
C GLU A 128 8.91 32.37 34.33
N ALA A 129 8.33 33.41 33.73
CA ALA A 129 7.15 33.29 32.87
C ALA A 129 7.45 32.44 31.62
N LYS A 130 8.62 32.66 30.98
CA LYS A 130 9.05 31.83 29.84
C LYS A 130 9.29 30.39 30.23
N VAL A 131 9.94 30.13 31.35
CA VAL A 131 10.17 28.77 31.86
C VAL A 131 8.85 28.07 32.09
N THR A 132 7.89 28.73 32.76
CA THR A 132 6.57 28.16 33.03
C THR A 132 5.79 27.87 31.74
N ALA A 133 5.85 28.77 30.75
CA ALA A 133 5.23 28.58 29.45
C ALA A 133 5.84 27.39 28.67
N LEU A 134 7.17 27.25 28.72
CA LEU A 134 7.88 26.13 28.09
C LEU A 134 7.58 24.80 28.79
N THR A 135 7.56 24.77 30.13
CA THR A 135 7.21 23.57 30.89
C THR A 135 5.80 23.10 30.57
N ARG A 136 4.83 24.02 30.50
CA ARG A 136 3.46 23.70 30.09
C ARG A 136 3.41 23.15 28.66
N ARG A 137 4.10 23.79 27.71
CA ARG A 137 4.12 23.34 26.31
C ARG A 137 4.79 21.97 26.16
N ASN A 138 5.82 21.68 26.96
CA ASN A 138 6.42 20.34 26.99
C ASN A 138 5.42 19.29 27.48
N ALA A 139 4.65 19.58 28.54
CA ALA A 139 3.62 18.66 29.02
C ALA A 139 2.53 18.40 27.95
N GLU A 140 2.07 19.44 27.25
CA GLU A 140 1.11 19.32 26.13
C GLU A 140 1.68 18.45 24.98
N LEU A 141 2.96 18.60 24.66
CA LEU A 141 3.62 17.79 23.64
C LEU A 141 3.80 16.33 24.08
N GLU A 142 4.15 16.09 25.34
CA GLU A 142 4.25 14.74 25.91
C GLU A 142 2.89 14.01 25.86
N GLU A 143 1.81 14.69 26.21
CA GLU A 143 0.45 14.15 26.09
C GLU A 143 0.08 13.82 24.64
N THR A 144 0.42 14.72 23.71
CA THR A 144 0.18 14.50 22.28
C THR A 144 0.95 13.28 21.76
N ILE A 145 2.22 13.13 22.16
CA ILE A 145 3.06 11.97 21.80
C ILE A 145 2.45 10.67 22.34
N GLN A 146 2.01 10.65 23.60
CA GLN A 146 1.38 9.47 24.19
C GLN A 146 0.07 9.11 23.47
N SER A 147 -0.75 10.10 23.12
CA SER A 147 -1.96 9.90 22.34
C SER A 147 -1.67 9.33 20.95
N MET A 148 -0.65 9.85 20.26
CA MET A 148 -0.24 9.36 18.94
C MET A 148 0.31 7.93 19.01
N GLN A 149 1.09 7.60 20.02
CA GLN A 149 1.60 6.25 20.25
C GLN A 149 0.46 5.25 20.47
N LEU A 150 -0.54 5.62 21.28
CA LEU A 150 -1.72 4.78 21.48
C LEU A 150 -2.48 4.55 20.18
N ALA A 151 -2.73 5.61 19.40
CA ALA A 151 -3.40 5.51 18.11
C ALA A 151 -2.61 4.65 17.11
N GLN A 152 -1.27 4.75 17.12
CA GLN A 152 -0.39 3.93 16.28
C GLN A 152 -0.51 2.44 16.63
N VAL A 153 -0.52 2.09 17.92
CA VAL A 153 -0.69 0.69 18.37
C VAL A 153 -2.07 0.15 17.96
N GLN A 154 -3.12 0.95 18.10
CA GLN A 154 -4.47 0.57 17.67
C GLN A 154 -4.54 0.34 16.16
N HIS A 155 -3.93 1.24 15.38
CA HIS A 155 -3.87 1.11 13.93
C HIS A 155 -3.10 -0.15 13.50
N GLN A 156 -1.93 -0.41 14.10
CA GLN A 156 -1.16 -1.62 13.82
C GLN A 156 -1.93 -2.90 14.17
N THR A 157 -2.66 -2.90 15.29
CA THR A 157 -3.49 -4.04 15.70
C THR A 157 -4.60 -4.30 14.68
N THR A 158 -5.24 -3.24 14.20
CA THR A 158 -6.29 -3.32 13.18
C THR A 158 -5.73 -3.82 11.85
N MET A 159 -4.58 -3.33 11.44
CA MET A 159 -3.90 -3.80 10.23
C MET A 159 -3.54 -5.29 10.30
N ASN A 160 -3.04 -5.76 11.44
CA ASN A 160 -2.73 -7.18 11.63
C ASN A 160 -3.98 -8.07 11.53
N ALA A 161 -5.10 -7.62 12.11
CA ALA A 161 -6.38 -8.31 12.01
C ALA A 161 -6.86 -8.39 10.55
N LEU A 162 -6.86 -7.26 9.83
CA LEU A 162 -7.25 -7.21 8.42
C LEU A 162 -6.34 -8.06 7.52
N THR A 163 -5.04 -8.11 7.82
CA THR A 163 -4.09 -8.97 7.11
C THR A 163 -4.42 -10.44 7.32
N THR A 164 -4.78 -10.82 8.55
CA THR A 164 -5.19 -12.19 8.89
C THR A 164 -6.48 -12.57 8.15
N ASP A 165 -7.48 -11.67 8.14
CA ASP A 165 -8.74 -11.88 7.44
C ASP A 165 -8.55 -12.01 5.93
N ARG A 166 -7.70 -11.16 5.34
CA ARG A 166 -7.32 -11.25 3.92
C ARG A 166 -6.72 -12.62 3.61
N ASP A 167 -5.77 -13.08 4.41
CA ASP A 167 -5.10 -14.35 4.17
C ASP A 167 -6.07 -15.53 4.30
N ALA A 168 -7.02 -15.47 5.25
CA ALA A 168 -8.10 -16.44 5.37
C ALA A 168 -9.02 -16.44 4.14
N LEU A 169 -9.40 -15.27 3.62
CA LEU A 169 -10.22 -15.15 2.40
C LEU A 169 -9.48 -15.67 1.17
N VAL A 170 -8.18 -15.39 1.04
CA VAL A 170 -7.34 -15.94 -0.05
C VAL A 170 -7.29 -17.47 0.02
N ALA A 171 -7.16 -18.04 1.21
CA ALA A 171 -7.21 -19.49 1.38
C ALA A 171 -8.57 -20.07 0.95
N GLN A 172 -9.68 -19.45 1.37
CA GLN A 172 -11.04 -19.86 0.95
C GLN A 172 -11.24 -19.76 -0.56
N LEU A 173 -10.74 -18.70 -1.18
CA LEU A 173 -10.81 -18.50 -2.63
C LEU A 173 -10.07 -19.62 -3.37
N ASN A 174 -8.86 -19.97 -2.92
CA ASN A 174 -8.07 -21.05 -3.51
C ASN A 174 -8.76 -22.41 -3.37
N THR A 175 -9.32 -22.72 -2.19
CA THR A 175 -10.09 -23.94 -1.98
C THR A 175 -11.32 -24.00 -2.90
N THR A 176 -12.04 -22.89 -3.04
CA THR A 176 -13.21 -22.80 -3.91
C THR A 176 -12.83 -22.94 -5.38
N ALA A 177 -11.74 -22.32 -5.82
CA ALA A 177 -11.22 -22.43 -7.18
C ALA A 177 -10.85 -23.89 -7.53
N ALA A 178 -10.22 -24.61 -6.60
CA ALA A 178 -9.92 -26.03 -6.76
C ALA A 178 -11.21 -26.87 -6.89
N ALA A 179 -12.19 -26.66 -6.02
CA ALA A 179 -13.47 -27.37 -6.08
C ALA A 179 -14.22 -27.09 -7.41
N VAL A 180 -14.18 -25.86 -7.92
CA VAL A 180 -14.77 -25.50 -9.21
C VAL A 180 -14.04 -26.20 -10.36
N ALA A 181 -12.70 -26.31 -10.31
CA ALA A 181 -11.94 -27.04 -11.31
C ALA A 181 -12.31 -28.52 -11.34
N ASP A 182 -12.44 -29.16 -10.17
CA ASP A 182 -12.85 -30.55 -10.04
C ASP A 182 -14.27 -30.78 -10.59
N LEU A 183 -15.23 -29.92 -10.22
CA LEU A 183 -16.60 -29.97 -10.75
C LEU A 183 -16.64 -29.78 -12.27
N LYS A 184 -15.78 -28.91 -12.81
CA LYS A 184 -15.68 -28.70 -14.25
C LYS A 184 -15.17 -29.97 -14.94
N MET A 185 -14.13 -30.61 -14.41
CA MET A 185 -13.64 -31.89 -14.96
C MET A 185 -14.71 -32.98 -14.92
N GLU A 186 -15.42 -33.10 -13.80
CA GLU A 186 -16.49 -34.08 -13.63
C GLU A 186 -17.65 -33.82 -14.60
N ASN A 187 -18.01 -32.55 -14.82
CA ASN A 187 -19.01 -32.18 -15.81
C ASN A 187 -18.59 -32.59 -17.24
N HIS A 188 -17.33 -32.34 -17.63
CA HIS A 188 -16.81 -32.80 -18.93
C HIS A 188 -16.85 -34.32 -19.05
N ARG A 189 -16.52 -35.05 -17.97
CA ARG A 189 -16.58 -36.52 -17.92
C ARG A 189 -18.01 -37.01 -18.15
N ILE A 190 -18.98 -36.42 -17.47
CA ILE A 190 -20.41 -36.76 -17.61
C ILE A 190 -20.89 -36.47 -19.03
N GLN A 191 -20.53 -35.31 -19.60
CA GLN A 191 -20.88 -34.98 -20.99
C GLN A 191 -20.31 -35.97 -22.00
N ALA A 192 -19.03 -36.34 -21.85
CA ALA A 192 -18.40 -37.34 -22.72
C ALA A 192 -19.09 -38.71 -22.63
N GLN A 193 -19.48 -39.13 -21.41
CA GLN A 193 -20.25 -40.36 -21.21
C GLN A 193 -21.66 -40.30 -21.79
N ALA A 194 -22.33 -39.14 -21.71
CA ALA A 194 -23.65 -38.96 -22.32
C ALA A 194 -23.58 -39.11 -23.84
N ILE A 195 -22.60 -38.46 -24.49
CA ILE A 195 -22.37 -38.57 -25.94
C ILE A 195 -22.06 -40.02 -26.34
N GLN A 196 -21.20 -40.72 -25.59
CA GLN A 196 -20.91 -42.14 -25.87
C GLN A 196 -22.15 -43.03 -25.78
N ARG A 197 -23.04 -42.76 -24.83
CA ARG A 197 -24.29 -43.51 -24.69
C ARG A 197 -25.25 -43.23 -25.84
N GLU A 198 -25.37 -41.98 -26.27
CA GLU A 198 -26.19 -41.61 -27.43
C GLU A 198 -25.68 -42.33 -28.70
N LEU A 199 -24.37 -42.25 -28.97
CA LEU A 199 -23.77 -42.94 -30.11
C LEU A 199 -23.97 -44.46 -30.07
N ALA A 200 -23.83 -45.08 -28.89
CA ALA A 200 -24.05 -46.53 -28.74
C ALA A 200 -25.52 -46.92 -29.00
N VAL A 201 -26.48 -46.09 -28.57
CA VAL A 201 -27.91 -46.33 -28.85
C VAL A 201 -28.19 -46.20 -30.35
N ASP A 202 -27.67 -45.16 -30.99
CA ASP A 202 -27.83 -44.94 -32.43
C ASP A 202 -27.21 -46.09 -33.25
N GLU A 203 -26.03 -46.59 -32.86
CA GLU A 203 -25.41 -47.76 -33.49
C GLU A 203 -26.27 -49.01 -33.34
N THR A 204 -26.80 -49.29 -32.14
CA THR A 204 -27.68 -50.46 -31.93
C THR A 204 -28.99 -50.36 -32.71
N MET A 205 -29.57 -49.16 -32.81
CA MET A 205 -30.80 -48.96 -33.58
C MET A 205 -30.55 -49.15 -35.08
N GLN A 206 -29.41 -48.69 -35.59
CA GLN A 206 -29.02 -48.93 -36.98
C GLN A 206 -28.75 -50.41 -37.28
N THR A 207 -28.15 -51.16 -36.35
CA THR A 207 -27.94 -52.60 -36.55
C THR A 207 -29.26 -53.37 -36.55
N ASP A 208 -30.18 -53.02 -35.65
CA ASP A 208 -31.51 -53.64 -35.58
C ASP A 208 -32.31 -53.34 -36.87
N GLU A 209 -32.29 -52.11 -37.36
CA GLU A 209 -32.94 -51.73 -38.64
C GLU A 209 -32.35 -52.49 -39.83
N LEU A 210 -31.02 -52.68 -39.88
CA LEU A 210 -30.35 -53.44 -40.94
C LEU A 210 -30.71 -54.93 -40.88
N GLU A 211 -30.77 -55.51 -39.68
CA GLU A 211 -31.15 -56.92 -39.48
C GLU A 211 -32.62 -57.17 -39.85
N ASP A 212 -33.52 -56.26 -39.47
CA ASP A 212 -34.93 -56.30 -39.86
C ASP A 212 -35.09 -56.17 -41.39
N THR A 213 -34.34 -55.27 -42.02
CA THR A 213 -34.38 -55.08 -43.48
C THR A 213 -33.90 -56.33 -44.22
N ALA A 214 -32.77 -56.90 -43.79
CA ALA A 214 -32.25 -58.14 -44.37
C ALA A 214 -33.22 -59.33 -44.18
N SER A 215 -33.90 -59.39 -43.03
CA SER A 215 -34.92 -60.40 -42.75
C SER A 215 -36.15 -60.26 -43.66
N VAL A 216 -36.59 -59.02 -43.93
CA VAL A 216 -37.70 -58.74 -44.86
C VAL A 216 -37.32 -59.09 -46.30
N GLU A 217 -36.14 -58.72 -46.76
CA GLU A 217 -35.64 -59.06 -48.10
C GLU A 217 -35.60 -60.59 -48.30
N TRP A 218 -35.07 -61.33 -47.34
CA TRP A 218 -35.03 -62.78 -47.39
C TRP A 218 -36.43 -63.42 -47.47
N LEU A 219 -37.40 -62.90 -46.70
CA LEU A 219 -38.78 -63.37 -46.77
C LEU A 219 -39.45 -63.05 -48.11
N GLN A 220 -39.12 -61.92 -48.74
CA GLN A 220 -39.62 -61.56 -50.06
C GLN A 220 -39.06 -62.49 -51.13
N ASP A 221 -37.76 -62.75 -51.12
CA ASP A 221 -37.11 -63.69 -52.05
C ASP A 221 -37.71 -65.11 -51.92
N MET A 222 -37.92 -65.57 -50.69
CA MET A 222 -38.59 -66.84 -50.39
C MET A 222 -40.01 -66.89 -50.96
N LEU A 223 -40.78 -65.82 -50.81
CA LEU A 223 -42.14 -65.73 -51.33
C LEU A 223 -42.16 -65.70 -52.87
N GLU A 224 -41.24 -64.98 -53.49
CA GLU A 224 -41.08 -64.95 -54.96
C GLU A 224 -40.69 -66.31 -55.52
N HIS A 225 -39.78 -67.02 -54.85
CA HIS A 225 -39.41 -68.38 -55.19
C HIS A 225 -40.62 -69.33 -55.16
N GLU A 226 -41.40 -69.30 -54.08
CA GLU A 226 -42.62 -70.11 -53.95
C GLU A 226 -43.68 -69.76 -55.02
N ARG A 227 -43.84 -68.47 -55.34
CA ARG A 227 -44.73 -68.04 -56.42
C ARG A 227 -44.27 -68.56 -57.78
N ALA A 228 -42.97 -68.49 -58.07
CA ALA A 228 -42.40 -69.00 -59.32
C ALA A 228 -42.61 -70.52 -59.43
N THR A 229 -42.36 -71.26 -58.35
CA THR A 229 -42.60 -72.71 -58.27
C THR A 229 -44.08 -73.05 -58.46
N THR A 230 -44.98 -72.30 -57.83
CA THR A 230 -46.43 -72.48 -57.98
C THR A 230 -46.88 -72.23 -59.42
N ILE A 231 -46.37 -71.18 -60.08
CA ILE A 231 -46.65 -70.89 -61.49
C ILE A 231 -46.14 -72.03 -62.36
N HIS A 232 -44.92 -72.54 -62.11
CA HIS A 232 -44.37 -73.67 -62.83
C HIS A 232 -45.26 -74.91 -62.72
N CYS A 233 -45.64 -75.32 -61.51
CA CYS A 233 -46.53 -76.46 -61.29
C CYS A 233 -47.89 -76.26 -61.96
N ARG A 234 -48.47 -75.05 -61.90
CA ARG A 234 -49.73 -74.72 -62.59
C ARG A 234 -49.59 -74.87 -64.11
N ASN A 235 -48.49 -74.40 -64.69
CA ASN A 235 -48.23 -74.51 -66.12
C ASN A 235 -48.05 -75.97 -66.54
N GLU A 236 -47.33 -76.78 -65.76
CA GLU A 236 -47.18 -78.21 -66.03
C GLU A 236 -48.51 -78.97 -65.90
N LEU A 237 -49.34 -78.61 -64.90
CA LEU A 237 -50.69 -79.16 -64.78
C LEU A 237 -51.56 -78.79 -65.99
N HIS A 238 -51.50 -77.53 -66.43
CA HIS A 238 -52.24 -77.09 -67.62
C HIS A 238 -51.79 -77.83 -68.87
N LYS A 239 -50.47 -78.02 -69.08
CA LYS A 239 -49.95 -78.86 -70.17
C LYS A 239 -50.49 -80.29 -70.10
N ALA A 240 -50.49 -80.90 -68.92
CA ALA A 240 -51.00 -82.26 -68.72
C ALA A 240 -52.51 -82.35 -68.98
N GLN A 241 -53.29 -81.35 -68.56
CA GLN A 241 -54.73 -81.26 -68.83
C GLN A 241 -55.02 -81.09 -70.32
N THR A 242 -54.33 -80.16 -71.00
CA THR A 242 -54.48 -79.98 -72.46
C THR A 242 -54.09 -81.26 -73.21
N ALA A 243 -53.04 -81.96 -72.79
CA ALA A 243 -52.64 -83.25 -73.37
C ALA A 243 -53.73 -84.33 -73.18
N ALA A 244 -54.35 -84.38 -72.00
CA ALA A 244 -55.46 -85.29 -71.72
C ALA A 244 -56.70 -84.93 -72.55
N GLU A 245 -57.07 -83.66 -72.66
CA GLU A 245 -58.19 -83.19 -73.50
C GLU A 245 -57.96 -83.49 -74.99
N THR A 246 -56.74 -83.34 -75.50
CA THR A 246 -56.41 -83.75 -76.87
C THR A 246 -56.54 -85.25 -77.07
N ALA A 247 -56.09 -86.06 -76.12
CA ALA A 247 -56.23 -87.51 -76.18
C ALA A 247 -57.70 -87.95 -76.10
N ASP A 248 -58.53 -87.28 -75.29
CA ASP A 248 -59.95 -87.57 -75.17
C ASP A 248 -60.73 -87.13 -76.42
N ASN A 249 -60.38 -85.99 -77.04
CA ASN A 249 -60.94 -85.58 -78.33
C ASN A 249 -60.53 -86.53 -79.48
N GLU A 250 -59.31 -87.04 -79.48
CA GLU A 250 -58.88 -88.09 -80.42
C GLU A 250 -59.68 -89.38 -80.22
N HIS A 251 -59.95 -89.76 -78.96
CA HIS A 251 -60.77 -90.93 -78.63
C HIS A 251 -62.25 -90.75 -79.04
N VAL A 252 -62.84 -89.57 -78.83
CA VAL A 252 -64.22 -89.25 -79.25
C VAL A 252 -64.35 -89.18 -80.78
N ASN A 253 -63.34 -88.65 -81.48
CA ASN A 253 -63.30 -88.66 -82.94
C ASN A 253 -63.14 -90.08 -83.50
N ALA A 254 -62.41 -90.97 -82.83
CA ALA A 254 -62.32 -92.38 -83.20
C ALA A 254 -63.65 -93.14 -83.04
N ILE A 255 -64.48 -92.76 -82.05
CA ILE A 255 -65.81 -93.37 -81.82
C ILE A 255 -66.85 -92.89 -82.86
N LYS A 256 -66.73 -91.67 -83.40
CA LYS A 256 -67.63 -91.14 -84.45
C LYS A 256 -67.40 -91.72 -85.86
N VAL A 257 -66.36 -92.52 -86.06
CA VAL A 257 -65.97 -93.09 -87.36
C VAL A 257 -66.34 -94.59 -87.48
N LEU A 258 -67.01 -95.17 -86.48
CA LEU A 258 -67.65 -96.49 -86.53
C LEU A 258 -69.15 -96.37 -86.80
#